data_AF-A0A7W1M344-F1
#
_entry.id   AF-A0A7W1M344-F1
#
_cell.length_a   1.000
_cell.length_b   1.000
_cell.length_c   1.000
_cell.angle_alpha   90.00
_cell.angle_beta   90.00
_cell.angle_gamma   90.00
#
_symmetry.space_group_name_H-M   'P 1'
#
loop_
_entity.id
_entity.type
_entity.pdbx_description
1 polymer ?
#
loop_
_entity_poly.entity_id
_entity_poly.type
_entity_poly.pdbx_seq_one_letter_code
_entity_poly.pdbx_strand_id
1 'polypeptide(L)'
;MKLYKAESALLSVTDGALSNGGGLSVVVAAAAAASFSLSAATLTPTAGEADNLSITALDAFGNVAVSYTGSHSLTFAGANNSPSGTRPTASSSTGVVTNFGSATAITFTNGVATVAGANNGVMTLYSAETAKVTATEGAVKTTIALSVTVSPGAPGRLAWTHVTVSAGTLSSPCLFTCTATTLGNSGTFIANVSVTDSSGNTVTGLGAGHTVTVSTPSSGAGSGGAFTEPTAGTSVNLAINSAGTADSTVQFVFKAQSGVWASDTMTAQTLAGTTYTVATATLNK
;
A
#
# COMPACT_ATOMS: atom_id res chain seq x y z
N MET A 1 37.00 24.17 -22.83
CA MET A 1 36.65 23.22 -21.77
C MET A 1 35.16 23.30 -21.51
N LYS A 2 34.47 22.17 -21.29
CA LYS A 2 33.10 22.14 -20.76
C LYS A 2 33.16 21.45 -19.41
N LEU A 3 32.62 22.09 -18.37
CA LEU A 3 32.50 21.53 -17.03
C LEU A 3 31.03 21.34 -16.71
N TYR A 4 30.67 20.17 -16.17
CA TYR A 4 29.28 19.82 -15.87
C TYR A 4 29.05 19.53 -14.39
N LYS A 5 30.09 19.17 -13.64
CA LYS A 5 29.98 18.92 -12.21
C LYS A 5 29.99 20.25 -11.47
N ALA A 6 29.01 20.45 -10.59
CA ALA A 6 28.95 21.64 -9.74
C ALA A 6 30.03 21.54 -8.64
N GLU A 7 31.13 22.26 -8.81
CA GLU A 7 32.27 22.29 -7.89
C GLU A 7 33.14 23.53 -8.13
N SER A 8 34.11 23.75 -7.24
CA SER A 8 35.21 24.67 -7.48
C SER A 8 36.39 23.88 -8.06
N ALA A 9 36.67 24.08 -9.34
CA ALA A 9 37.79 23.45 -10.04
C ALA A 9 38.99 24.40 -10.09
N LEU A 10 40.20 23.87 -9.87
CA LEU A 10 41.44 24.62 -10.06
C LEU A 10 42.15 24.14 -11.33
N LEU A 11 42.35 25.04 -12.28
CA LEU A 11 43.04 24.75 -13.53
C LEU A 11 44.49 25.23 -13.47
N SER A 12 45.41 24.29 -13.40
CA SER A 12 46.83 24.52 -13.61
C SER A 12 47.22 24.18 -15.05
N VAL A 13 47.97 25.05 -15.71
CA VAL A 13 48.59 24.78 -17.01
C VAL A 13 50.10 24.98 -16.87
N THR A 14 50.89 24.05 -17.41
CA THR A 14 52.35 24.15 -17.50
C THR A 14 52.84 23.54 -18.81
N ASP A 15 53.87 24.11 -19.42
CA ASP A 15 54.60 23.51 -20.55
C ASP A 15 55.96 22.91 -20.13
N GLY A 16 56.24 22.89 -18.82
CA GLY A 16 57.52 22.48 -18.24
C GLY A 16 58.44 23.65 -17.88
N ALA A 17 58.30 24.81 -18.52
CA ALA A 17 59.07 26.03 -18.23
C ALA A 17 58.18 27.22 -17.82
N LEU A 18 56.99 27.33 -18.40
CA LEU A 18 55.99 28.34 -18.10
C LEU A 18 54.79 27.72 -17.41
N SER A 19 54.20 28.41 -16.44
CA SER A 19 52.93 28.02 -15.82
C SER A 19 52.05 29.23 -15.53
N ASN A 20 50.77 29.00 -15.27
CA ASN A 20 49.85 30.04 -14.80
C ASN A 20 49.93 30.29 -13.27
N GLY A 21 51.02 29.86 -12.61
CA GLY A 21 51.23 30.08 -11.18
C GLY A 21 50.18 29.35 -10.33
N GLY A 22 49.44 30.09 -9.50
CA GLY A 22 48.46 29.55 -8.55
C GLY A 22 47.22 28.88 -9.15
N GLY A 23 47.13 28.78 -10.48
CA GLY A 23 45.99 28.19 -11.17
C GLY A 23 44.83 29.17 -11.39
N LEU A 24 43.89 28.79 -12.27
CA LEU A 24 42.63 29.50 -12.48
C LEU A 24 41.53 28.78 -11.68
N SER A 25 40.92 29.47 -10.73
CA SER A 25 39.72 28.98 -10.05
C SER A 25 38.49 29.16 -10.95
N VAL A 26 37.75 28.08 -11.16
CA VAL A 26 36.48 28.09 -11.89
C VAL A 26 35.40 27.49 -10.98
N VAL A 27 34.40 28.31 -10.68
CA VAL A 27 33.22 27.86 -9.92
C VAL A 27 32.13 27.47 -10.92
N VAL A 28 31.72 26.21 -10.87
CA VAL A 28 30.58 25.69 -11.63
C VAL A 28 29.39 25.61 -10.68
N ALA A 29 28.39 26.45 -10.91
CA ALA A 29 27.14 26.38 -10.16
C ALA A 29 26.23 25.30 -10.78
N ALA A 30 25.42 24.66 -9.94
CA ALA A 30 24.34 23.79 -10.41
C ALA A 30 23.30 24.61 -11.19
N ALA A 31 22.72 24.01 -12.23
CA ALA A 31 21.63 24.63 -12.97
C ALA A 31 20.29 24.48 -12.22
N ALA A 32 19.21 24.97 -12.82
CA ALA A 32 17.86 24.80 -12.28
C ALA A 32 17.48 23.31 -12.18
N ALA A 33 16.63 22.98 -11.20
CA ALA A 33 16.12 21.62 -11.02
C ALA A 33 15.40 21.13 -12.29
N ALA A 34 15.76 19.93 -12.73
CA ALA A 34 15.19 19.25 -13.89
C ALA A 34 14.58 17.90 -13.52
N SER A 35 15.01 17.29 -12.41
CA SER A 35 14.48 16.02 -11.92
C SER A 35 14.53 15.90 -10.40
N PHE A 36 13.82 14.90 -9.87
CA PHE A 36 13.94 14.48 -8.48
C PHE A 36 14.60 13.11 -8.37
N SER A 37 15.40 12.93 -7.33
CA SER A 37 15.82 11.63 -6.81
C SER A 37 15.16 11.41 -5.45
N LEU A 38 14.62 10.22 -5.23
CA LEU A 38 13.98 9.82 -3.98
C LEU A 38 14.79 8.73 -3.29
N SER A 39 14.89 8.82 -1.98
CA SER A 39 15.27 7.71 -1.10
C SER A 39 14.34 7.67 0.12
N ALA A 40 14.32 6.53 0.80
CA ALA A 40 13.54 6.32 2.01
C ALA A 40 14.45 5.79 3.12
N ALA A 41 14.00 5.92 4.37
CA ALA A 41 14.71 5.38 5.53
C ALA A 41 14.73 3.85 5.51
N THR A 42 13.65 3.22 5.04
CA THR A 42 13.61 1.79 4.73
C THR A 42 13.07 1.55 3.32
N LEU A 43 13.46 0.44 2.69
CA LEU A 43 12.84 -0.02 1.44
C LEU A 43 11.88 -1.18 1.67
N THR A 44 11.70 -1.59 2.93
CA THR A 44 10.84 -2.71 3.32
C THR A 44 9.98 -2.37 4.54
N PRO A 45 9.17 -1.29 4.52
CA PRO A 45 8.30 -0.95 5.63
C PRO A 45 7.18 -1.99 5.79
N THR A 46 6.62 -2.04 7.00
CA THR A 46 5.36 -2.74 7.24
C THR A 46 4.20 -1.81 6.87
N ALA A 47 3.10 -2.35 6.33
CA ALA A 47 1.94 -1.57 5.95
C ALA A 47 1.40 -0.75 7.12
N GLY A 48 1.14 0.54 6.88
CA GLY A 48 0.66 1.48 7.89
C GLY A 48 1.76 2.13 8.73
N GLU A 49 3.00 1.68 8.64
CA GLU A 49 4.13 2.31 9.34
C GLU A 49 4.67 3.52 8.58
N ALA A 50 5.16 4.50 9.36
CA ALA A 50 5.81 5.69 8.83
C ALA A 50 7.20 5.36 8.29
N ASP A 51 7.52 5.92 7.13
CA ASP A 51 8.81 5.80 6.47
C ASP A 51 9.25 7.15 5.92
N ASN A 52 10.45 7.59 6.30
CA ASN A 52 10.89 8.96 6.04
C ASN A 52 11.50 9.08 4.65
N LEU A 53 10.93 9.95 3.80
CA LEU A 53 11.51 10.25 2.50
C LEU A 53 12.64 11.29 2.60
N SER A 54 13.62 11.14 1.73
CA SER A 54 14.56 12.20 1.35
C SER A 54 14.39 12.48 -0.13
N ILE A 55 14.24 13.75 -0.48
CA ILE A 55 13.95 14.19 -1.85
C ILE A 55 15.04 15.16 -2.27
N THR A 56 15.76 14.83 -3.34
CA THR A 56 16.84 15.65 -3.87
C THR A 56 16.44 16.19 -5.24
N ALA A 57 16.41 17.51 -5.37
CA ALA A 57 16.27 18.19 -6.65
C ALA A 57 17.61 18.18 -7.38
N LEU A 58 17.62 17.65 -8.61
CA LEU A 58 18.80 17.52 -9.44
C LEU A 58 18.64 18.34 -10.72
N ASP A 59 19.71 18.98 -11.17
CA ASP A 59 19.78 19.61 -12.48
C ASP A 59 19.90 18.57 -13.61
N ALA A 60 19.91 19.04 -14.87
CA ALA A 60 19.98 18.17 -16.04
C ALA A 60 21.29 17.35 -16.16
N PHE A 61 22.32 17.68 -15.37
CA PHE A 61 23.61 17.01 -15.33
C PHE A 61 23.77 16.12 -14.09
N GLY A 62 22.75 16.02 -13.24
CA GLY A 62 22.77 15.23 -12.01
C GLY A 62 23.41 15.92 -10.81
N ASN A 63 23.66 17.23 -10.87
CA ASN A 63 24.10 17.99 -9.69
C ASN A 63 22.90 18.34 -8.81
N VAL A 64 23.11 18.45 -7.50
CA VAL A 64 22.08 19.00 -6.60
C VAL A 64 21.80 20.45 -6.98
N ALA A 65 20.56 20.75 -7.37
CA ALA A 65 20.11 22.08 -7.71
C ALA A 65 19.91 22.91 -6.44
N VAL A 66 21.02 23.43 -5.88
CA VAL A 66 21.03 24.13 -4.57
C VAL A 66 20.13 25.37 -4.51
N SER A 67 19.77 25.95 -5.65
CA SER A 67 18.83 27.07 -5.75
C SER A 67 17.36 26.66 -5.60
N TYR A 68 17.05 25.36 -5.67
CA TYR A 68 15.72 24.81 -5.42
C TYR A 68 15.50 24.75 -3.90
N THR A 69 14.90 25.81 -3.36
CA THR A 69 14.78 26.06 -1.92
C THR A 69 13.42 26.67 -1.59
N GLY A 70 12.97 26.52 -0.35
CA GLY A 70 11.67 26.96 0.09
C GLY A 70 10.59 25.91 -0.10
N SER A 71 9.31 26.32 0.00
CA SER A 71 8.17 25.42 -0.07
C SER A 71 7.72 25.18 -1.51
N HIS A 72 7.63 23.91 -1.88
CA HIS A 72 7.25 23.41 -3.20
C HIS A 72 6.05 22.47 -3.09
N SER A 73 5.24 22.39 -4.15
CA SER A 73 3.98 21.62 -4.12
C SER A 73 4.13 20.33 -4.93
N LEU A 74 4.54 19.26 -4.26
CA LEU A 74 4.84 17.98 -4.90
C LEU A 74 3.61 17.08 -4.89
N THR A 75 3.37 16.38 -6.01
CA THR A 75 2.39 15.28 -6.07
C THR A 75 3.11 13.95 -6.04
N PHE A 76 2.83 13.14 -5.00
CA PHE A 76 3.35 11.78 -4.87
C PHE A 76 2.39 10.77 -5.52
N ALA A 77 2.92 9.71 -6.12
CA ALA A 77 2.15 8.64 -6.75
C ALA A 77 2.90 7.31 -6.76
N GLY A 78 2.26 6.24 -7.27
CA GLY A 78 2.91 4.96 -7.53
C GLY A 78 2.78 3.90 -6.43
N ALA A 79 1.85 4.11 -5.49
CA ALA A 79 1.41 3.13 -4.51
C ALA A 79 -0.12 2.99 -4.59
N ASN A 80 -0.64 1.78 -4.38
CA ASN A 80 -2.06 1.48 -4.40
C ASN A 80 -2.72 1.74 -3.04
N ASN A 81 -4.04 1.88 -3.06
CA ASN A 81 -4.83 1.80 -1.83
C ASN A 81 -4.72 0.39 -1.26
N SER A 82 -4.76 0.27 0.07
CA SER A 82 -4.90 -1.03 0.73
C SER A 82 -6.19 -1.74 0.30
N PRO A 83 -6.30 -3.07 0.50
CA PRO A 83 -7.52 -3.81 0.21
C PRO A 83 -8.78 -3.28 0.92
N SER A 84 -8.62 -2.67 2.11
CA SER A 84 -9.71 -2.01 2.84
C SER A 84 -10.08 -0.61 2.32
N GLY A 85 -9.32 -0.06 1.37
CA GLY A 85 -9.55 1.25 0.76
C GLY A 85 -8.73 2.41 1.34
N THR A 86 -7.91 2.17 2.38
CA THR A 86 -7.02 3.21 2.93
C THR A 86 -5.95 3.61 1.91
N ARG A 87 -5.80 4.92 1.68
CA ARG A 87 -4.93 5.50 0.65
C ARG A 87 -3.52 5.76 1.19
N PRO A 88 -2.45 5.62 0.37
CA PRO A 88 -1.09 6.00 0.76
C PRO A 88 -0.98 7.51 0.94
N THR A 89 -0.08 7.94 1.83
CA THR A 89 0.05 9.34 2.26
C THR A 89 1.49 9.81 2.34
N ALA A 90 1.69 11.12 2.27
CA ALA A 90 2.90 11.83 2.65
C ALA A 90 2.56 13.04 3.53
N SER A 91 3.38 13.38 4.52
CA SER A 91 3.17 14.58 5.34
C SER A 91 3.76 15.82 4.68
N SER A 92 3.05 16.95 4.80
CA SER A 92 3.57 18.26 4.38
C SER A 92 4.68 18.76 5.30
N SER A 93 5.35 19.84 4.92
CA SER A 93 6.32 20.57 5.74
C SER A 93 5.78 21.06 7.09
N THR A 94 4.45 21.15 7.23
CA THR A 94 3.75 21.49 8.48
C THR A 94 3.15 20.29 9.20
N GLY A 95 3.36 19.06 8.70
CA GLY A 95 2.88 17.82 9.31
C GLY A 95 1.48 17.39 8.88
N VAL A 96 0.87 18.07 7.90
CA VAL A 96 -0.45 17.69 7.40
C VAL A 96 -0.32 16.44 6.54
N VAL A 97 -0.95 15.35 6.97
CA VAL A 97 -1.02 14.09 6.22
C VAL A 97 -1.87 14.30 4.97
N THR A 98 -1.24 14.12 3.81
CA THR A 98 -1.86 14.33 2.50
C THR A 98 -1.80 13.03 1.71
N ASN A 99 -2.92 12.64 1.10
CA ASN A 99 -2.96 11.42 0.30
C ASN A 99 -2.16 11.59 -1.01
N PHE A 100 -1.56 10.50 -1.48
CA PHE A 100 -0.95 10.45 -2.82
C PHE A 100 -1.96 10.87 -3.90
N GLY A 101 -1.47 11.53 -4.94
CA GLY A 101 -2.28 12.16 -6.00
C GLY A 101 -2.79 13.55 -5.64
N SER A 102 -2.54 14.04 -4.43
CA SER A 102 -2.81 15.42 -4.02
C SER A 102 -1.51 16.20 -3.78
N ALA A 103 -1.58 17.50 -4.02
CA ALA A 103 -0.42 18.38 -3.90
C ALA A 103 -0.04 18.53 -2.42
N THR A 104 1.20 18.19 -2.09
CA THR A 104 1.76 18.16 -0.74
C THR A 104 2.88 19.18 -0.66
N ALA A 105 2.76 20.14 0.26
CA ALA A 105 3.79 21.16 0.45
C ALA A 105 5.04 20.53 1.09
N ILE A 106 6.20 20.61 0.42
CA ILE A 106 7.49 20.09 0.87
C ILE A 106 8.51 21.23 0.85
N THR A 107 9.24 21.40 1.93
CA THR A 107 10.28 22.42 2.07
C THR A 107 11.66 21.84 1.76
N PHE A 108 12.33 22.47 0.81
CA PHE A 108 13.69 22.16 0.41
C PHE A 108 14.67 23.17 1.02
N THR A 109 15.84 22.69 1.41
CA THR A 109 17.00 23.50 1.79
C THR A 109 18.18 23.03 0.96
N ASN A 110 18.79 23.95 0.20
CA ASN A 110 19.92 23.65 -0.69
C ASN A 110 19.64 22.46 -1.63
N GLY A 111 18.44 22.40 -2.23
CA GLY A 111 18.05 21.34 -3.16
C GLY A 111 17.65 20.01 -2.51
N VAL A 112 17.62 19.91 -1.17
CA VAL A 112 17.25 18.68 -0.47
C VAL A 112 16.11 18.93 0.51
N ALA A 113 15.08 18.07 0.47
CA ALA A 113 14.05 17.98 1.49
C ALA A 113 14.28 16.72 2.33
N THR A 114 14.29 16.89 3.65
CA THR A 114 14.42 15.82 4.63
C THR A 114 13.31 15.94 5.66
N VAL A 115 12.87 14.79 6.19
CA VAL A 115 11.88 14.74 7.26
C VAL A 115 12.40 15.40 8.54
N ALA A 116 11.52 16.15 9.21
CA ALA A 116 11.74 16.69 10.55
C ALA A 116 10.59 16.26 11.47
N GLY A 117 10.84 15.26 12.33
CA GLY A 117 9.80 14.67 13.17
C GLY A 117 8.70 14.01 12.33
N ALA A 118 7.46 14.47 12.45
CA ALA A 118 6.31 14.00 11.66
C ALA A 118 6.12 14.78 10.34
N ASN A 119 6.99 15.75 10.04
CA ASN A 119 6.80 16.72 8.96
C ASN A 119 7.74 16.46 7.78
N ASN A 120 7.38 17.06 6.64
CA ASN A 120 8.22 17.25 5.48
C ASN A 120 8.60 15.96 4.73
N GLY A 121 7.60 15.14 4.41
CA GLY A 121 7.77 13.95 3.58
C GLY A 121 7.75 12.62 4.36
N VAL A 122 7.08 12.55 5.51
CA VAL A 122 6.82 11.26 6.16
C VAL A 122 5.81 10.51 5.32
N MET A 123 6.23 9.41 4.71
CA MET A 123 5.41 8.56 3.85
C MET A 123 4.78 7.44 4.68
N THR A 124 3.54 7.07 4.36
CA THR A 124 2.89 5.87 4.90
C THR A 124 2.22 5.14 3.76
N LEU A 125 2.59 3.87 3.58
CA LEU A 125 2.04 2.99 2.54
C LEU A 125 1.21 1.89 3.20
N TYR A 126 0.04 1.59 2.64
CA TYR A 126 -0.93 0.69 3.30
C TYR A 126 -1.20 -0.60 2.52
N SER A 127 -0.85 -0.68 1.24
CA SER A 127 -0.97 -1.91 0.44
C SER A 127 0.32 -2.72 0.59
N ALA A 128 0.21 -4.01 0.89
CA ALA A 128 1.34 -4.94 0.89
C ALA A 128 1.71 -5.28 -0.55
N GLU A 129 2.69 -4.56 -1.11
CA GLU A 129 3.09 -4.63 -2.51
C GLU A 129 4.52 -4.12 -2.73
N THR A 130 5.02 -4.23 -3.95
CA THR A 130 6.19 -3.45 -4.37
C THR A 130 5.76 -2.16 -5.07
N ALA A 131 5.70 -1.06 -4.31
CA ALA A 131 5.35 0.25 -4.80
C ALA A 131 6.50 0.88 -5.61
N LYS A 132 6.14 1.72 -6.59
CA LYS A 132 7.07 2.49 -7.44
C LYS A 132 6.83 3.97 -7.23
N VAL A 133 7.29 4.48 -6.09
CA VAL A 133 7.00 5.83 -5.63
C VAL A 133 7.64 6.87 -6.54
N THR A 134 6.85 7.88 -6.91
CA THR A 134 7.27 9.00 -7.75
C THR A 134 6.85 10.31 -7.12
N ALA A 135 7.55 11.40 -7.48
CA ALA A 135 7.21 12.75 -7.09
C ALA A 135 7.27 13.66 -8.32
N THR A 136 6.30 14.57 -8.45
CA THR A 136 6.22 15.52 -9.57
C THR A 136 5.82 16.91 -9.09
N GLU A 137 6.48 17.93 -9.63
CA GLU A 137 6.08 19.34 -9.57
C GLU A 137 6.24 19.94 -10.98
N GLY A 138 5.12 20.17 -11.66
CA GLY A 138 5.13 20.67 -13.04
C GLY A 138 5.95 19.75 -13.97
N ALA A 139 7.02 20.29 -14.56
CA ALA A 139 7.93 19.54 -15.43
C ALA A 139 9.03 18.77 -14.66
N VAL A 140 9.31 19.13 -13.41
CA VAL A 140 10.31 18.46 -12.56
C VAL A 140 9.69 17.20 -11.97
N LYS A 141 10.30 16.05 -12.25
CA LYS A 141 9.76 14.75 -11.82
C LYS A 141 10.86 13.76 -11.50
N THR A 142 10.52 12.74 -10.74
CA THR A 142 11.36 11.54 -10.62
C THR A 142 11.59 10.89 -11.97
N THR A 143 12.86 10.66 -12.32
CA THR A 143 13.25 9.93 -13.53
C THR A 143 13.34 8.43 -13.30
N ILE A 144 13.70 8.02 -12.08
CA ILE A 144 13.69 6.64 -11.62
C ILE A 144 12.78 6.58 -10.40
N ALA A 145 11.74 5.75 -10.47
CA ALA A 145 10.82 5.56 -9.35
C ALA A 145 11.52 4.83 -8.19
N LEU A 146 11.25 5.26 -6.96
CA LEU A 146 11.74 4.60 -5.75
C LEU A 146 10.97 3.30 -5.54
N SER A 147 11.67 2.17 -5.53
CA SER A 147 11.08 0.86 -5.29
C SER A 147 11.00 0.57 -3.80
N VAL A 148 9.79 0.39 -3.26
CA VAL A 148 9.55 0.10 -1.84
C VAL A 148 8.70 -1.16 -1.73
N THR A 149 9.18 -2.18 -1.04
CA THR A 149 8.48 -3.47 -0.85
C THR A 149 7.80 -3.52 0.51
N VAL A 150 6.51 -3.19 0.52
CA VAL A 150 5.68 -3.14 1.73
C VAL A 150 5.25 -4.56 2.12
N SER A 151 5.48 -4.93 3.37
CA SER A 151 4.98 -6.20 3.94
C SER A 151 3.64 -6.00 4.66
N PRO A 152 2.77 -7.02 4.75
CA PRO A 152 1.55 -6.93 5.57
C PRO A 152 1.86 -6.60 7.04
N GLY A 153 0.94 -5.90 7.70
CA GLY A 153 0.96 -5.64 9.13
C GLY A 153 0.73 -6.88 10.00
N ALA A 154 0.69 -6.67 11.31
CA ALA A 154 0.37 -7.74 12.26
C ALA A 154 -1.03 -8.35 11.99
N PRO A 155 -1.20 -9.67 12.09
CA PRO A 155 -2.49 -10.32 11.88
C PRO A 155 -3.50 -9.85 12.93
N GLY A 156 -4.68 -9.40 12.48
CA GLY A 156 -5.69 -8.86 13.39
C GLY A 156 -7.13 -9.14 12.98
N ARG A 157 -7.41 -9.48 11.71
CA ARG A 157 -8.78 -9.60 11.20
C ARG A 157 -8.92 -10.77 10.23
N LEU A 158 -10.08 -11.43 10.27
CA LEU A 158 -10.53 -12.29 9.19
C LEU A 158 -11.09 -11.45 8.06
N ALA A 159 -10.97 -11.96 6.84
CA ALA A 159 -11.50 -11.33 5.63
C ALA A 159 -12.01 -12.38 4.65
N TRP A 160 -13.06 -12.01 3.91
CA TRP A 160 -13.49 -12.74 2.71
C TRP A 160 -12.52 -12.41 1.57
N THR A 161 -11.90 -13.44 0.99
CA THR A 161 -11.02 -13.28 -0.17
C THR A 161 -11.44 -14.23 -1.27
N HIS A 162 -11.00 -13.96 -2.49
CA HIS A 162 -11.33 -14.78 -3.66
C HIS A 162 -12.84 -14.97 -3.84
N VAL A 163 -13.62 -13.93 -3.49
CA VAL A 163 -15.08 -14.02 -3.45
C VAL A 163 -15.64 -14.05 -4.85
N THR A 164 -16.51 -15.01 -5.11
CA THR A 164 -17.32 -15.08 -6.34
C THR A 164 -18.76 -15.38 -5.99
N VAL A 165 -19.68 -14.85 -6.81
CA VAL A 165 -21.11 -15.10 -6.70
C VAL A 165 -21.67 -15.58 -8.03
N SER A 166 -22.66 -16.46 -8.00
CA SER A 166 -23.28 -16.99 -9.23
C SER A 166 -24.08 -15.94 -10.01
N ALA A 167 -24.54 -14.89 -9.33
CA ALA A 167 -25.33 -13.81 -9.91
C ALA A 167 -25.19 -12.53 -9.07
N GLY A 168 -25.55 -11.41 -9.68
CA GLY A 168 -25.60 -10.11 -9.01
C GLY A 168 -24.24 -9.44 -8.84
N THR A 169 -24.11 -8.61 -7.80
CA THR A 169 -22.91 -7.79 -7.56
C THR A 169 -22.44 -7.88 -6.13
N LEU A 170 -21.14 -7.67 -5.92
CA LEU A 170 -20.50 -7.59 -4.61
C LEU A 170 -20.26 -6.13 -4.20
N SER A 171 -20.28 -5.86 -2.89
CA SER A 171 -19.82 -4.59 -2.34
C SER A 171 -18.34 -4.34 -2.66
N SER A 172 -17.93 -3.07 -2.69
CA SER A 172 -16.53 -2.68 -2.89
C SER A 172 -16.06 -1.78 -1.73
N PRO A 173 -15.15 -2.26 -0.85
CA PRO A 173 -14.60 -3.62 -0.82
C PRO A 173 -15.62 -4.67 -0.31
N CYS A 174 -15.43 -5.92 -0.73
CA CYS A 174 -16.05 -7.11 -0.15
C CYS A 174 -14.92 -7.86 0.57
N LEU A 175 -14.71 -7.53 1.85
CA LEU A 175 -13.52 -7.96 2.59
C LEU A 175 -13.85 -8.27 4.06
N PHE A 176 -13.89 -7.27 4.94
CA PHE A 176 -14.28 -7.46 6.35
C PHE A 176 -15.79 -7.61 6.52
N THR A 177 -16.51 -6.79 5.77
CA THR A 177 -17.94 -6.95 5.51
C THR A 177 -18.08 -7.18 4.02
N CYS A 178 -18.97 -8.08 3.62
CA CYS A 178 -19.28 -8.28 2.22
C CYS A 178 -20.79 -8.30 2.02
N THR A 179 -21.29 -7.54 1.04
CA THR A 179 -22.68 -7.61 0.64
C THR A 179 -22.78 -8.14 -0.78
N ALA A 180 -23.49 -9.25 -0.97
CA ALA A 180 -23.95 -9.68 -2.28
C ALA A 180 -25.38 -9.18 -2.48
N THR A 181 -25.67 -8.58 -3.63
CA THR A 181 -27.01 -8.15 -4.02
C THR A 181 -27.46 -8.90 -5.26
N THR A 182 -28.77 -9.14 -5.38
CA THR A 182 -29.39 -9.82 -6.53
C THR A 182 -28.88 -11.25 -6.77
N LEU A 183 -28.58 -11.99 -5.69
CA LEU A 183 -28.04 -13.35 -5.76
C LEU A 183 -29.05 -14.35 -6.33
N GLY A 184 -30.35 -14.08 -6.18
CA GLY A 184 -31.41 -14.93 -6.68
C GLY A 184 -31.56 -16.27 -5.95
N ASN A 185 -32.61 -17.02 -6.31
CA ASN A 185 -32.91 -18.31 -5.69
C ASN A 185 -31.77 -19.32 -5.90
N SER A 186 -31.32 -19.96 -4.83
CA SER A 186 -30.26 -20.97 -4.90
C SER A 186 -28.93 -20.47 -5.48
N GLY A 187 -28.72 -19.15 -5.50
CA GLY A 187 -27.43 -18.59 -5.91
C GLY A 187 -26.34 -18.95 -4.91
N THR A 188 -25.09 -18.97 -5.39
CA THR A 188 -23.94 -19.39 -4.60
C THR A 188 -23.04 -18.23 -4.25
N PHE A 189 -22.50 -18.26 -3.04
CA PHE A 189 -21.38 -17.45 -2.58
C PHE A 189 -20.20 -18.37 -2.30
N ILE A 190 -19.09 -18.14 -2.99
CA ILE A 190 -17.87 -18.95 -2.88
C ILE A 190 -16.75 -18.03 -2.44
N ALA A 191 -16.02 -18.41 -1.40
CA ALA A 191 -14.91 -17.60 -0.90
C ALA A 191 -13.88 -18.42 -0.14
N ASN A 192 -12.67 -17.86 -0.03
CA ASN A 192 -11.73 -18.18 1.02
C ASN A 192 -11.99 -17.30 2.24
N VAL A 193 -11.52 -17.74 3.40
CA VAL A 193 -11.35 -16.88 4.58
C VAL A 193 -9.85 -16.71 4.80
N SER A 194 -9.39 -15.46 4.87
CA SER A 194 -7.98 -15.15 5.06
C SER A 194 -7.73 -14.39 6.36
N VAL A 195 -6.55 -14.58 6.93
CA VAL A 195 -6.06 -13.74 8.03
C VAL A 195 -5.31 -12.55 7.45
N THR A 196 -5.73 -11.36 7.86
CA THR A 196 -5.26 -10.08 7.33
C THR A 196 -4.83 -9.14 8.46
N ASP A 197 -4.07 -8.12 8.11
CA ASP A 197 -3.86 -6.95 8.97
C ASP A 197 -5.11 -6.04 9.01
N SER A 198 -5.03 -4.92 9.74
CA SER A 198 -6.13 -3.95 9.83
C SER A 198 -6.45 -3.25 8.50
N SER A 199 -5.49 -3.20 7.57
CA SER A 199 -5.65 -2.60 6.24
C SER A 199 -6.15 -3.58 5.19
N GLY A 200 -6.28 -4.86 5.54
CA GLY A 200 -6.83 -5.91 4.69
C GLY A 200 -5.79 -6.67 3.88
N ASN A 201 -4.49 -6.47 4.15
CA ASN A 201 -3.44 -7.22 3.49
C ASN A 201 -3.37 -8.64 4.08
N THR A 202 -3.41 -9.67 3.23
CA THR A 202 -3.25 -11.06 3.67
C THR A 202 -1.85 -11.26 4.24
N VAL A 203 -1.78 -11.71 5.50
CA VAL A 203 -0.53 -11.98 6.19
C VAL A 203 0.15 -13.21 5.57
N THR A 204 1.48 -13.27 5.66
CA THR A 204 2.26 -14.43 5.19
C THR A 204 2.96 -15.11 6.37
N GLY A 205 3.15 -16.43 6.27
CA GLY A 205 3.92 -17.20 7.26
C GLY A 205 3.25 -17.24 8.64
N LEU A 206 1.92 -17.37 8.69
CA LEU A 206 1.14 -17.32 9.93
C LEU A 206 1.55 -18.40 10.96
N GLY A 207 2.10 -19.52 10.50
CA GLY A 207 2.40 -20.68 11.33
C GLY A 207 1.23 -21.67 11.40
N ALA A 208 1.49 -22.84 12.01
CA ALA A 208 0.50 -23.92 12.10
C ALA A 208 -0.52 -23.68 13.23
N GLY A 209 -1.66 -24.39 13.17
CA GLY A 209 -2.63 -24.45 14.27
C GLY A 209 -3.77 -23.45 14.19
N HIS A 210 -3.92 -22.72 13.07
CA HIS A 210 -5.02 -21.79 12.85
C HIS A 210 -6.16 -22.45 12.07
N THR A 211 -7.37 -22.41 12.64
CA THR A 211 -8.59 -22.79 11.95
C THR A 211 -9.68 -21.76 12.18
N VAL A 212 -10.58 -21.62 11.21
CA VAL A 212 -11.72 -20.72 11.25
C VAL A 212 -13.00 -21.52 11.01
N THR A 213 -14.11 -21.03 11.53
CA THR A 213 -15.43 -21.54 11.20
C THR A 213 -16.25 -20.43 10.55
N VAL A 214 -16.95 -20.77 9.47
CA VAL A 214 -17.96 -19.92 8.86
C VAL A 214 -19.31 -20.51 9.20
N SER A 215 -20.22 -19.71 9.75
CA SER A 215 -21.53 -20.19 10.18
C SER A 215 -22.65 -19.22 9.83
N THR A 216 -23.85 -19.77 9.64
CA THR A 216 -25.10 -18.99 9.61
C THR A 216 -25.69 -18.89 11.03
N PRO A 217 -26.57 -17.91 11.31
CA PRO A 217 -27.30 -17.87 12.57
C PRO A 217 -28.14 -19.15 12.73
N SER A 218 -28.26 -19.65 13.97
CA SER A 218 -28.98 -20.90 14.26
C SER A 218 -30.48 -20.84 14.03
N SER A 219 -31.06 -19.63 14.05
CA SER A 219 -32.47 -19.37 13.76
C SER A 219 -32.69 -17.89 13.45
N GLY A 220 -33.85 -17.55 12.88
CA GLY A 220 -34.26 -16.17 12.61
C GLY A 220 -33.99 -15.72 11.17
N ALA A 221 -34.03 -14.41 10.96
CA ALA A 221 -33.73 -13.81 9.66
C ALA A 221 -32.26 -14.10 9.29
N GLY A 222 -32.00 -14.49 8.05
CA GLY A 222 -30.64 -14.75 7.58
C GLY A 222 -30.15 -16.19 7.70
N SER A 223 -30.99 -17.14 8.10
CA SER A 223 -30.60 -18.53 8.48
C SER A 223 -30.99 -19.64 7.51
N GLY A 224 -31.58 -19.36 6.35
CA GLY A 224 -32.20 -20.43 5.56
C GLY A 224 -31.32 -21.05 4.48
N GLY A 225 -30.20 -20.42 4.12
CA GLY A 225 -29.21 -21.02 3.22
C GLY A 225 -28.32 -22.05 3.93
N ALA A 226 -27.52 -22.78 3.16
CA ALA A 226 -26.65 -23.83 3.70
C ALA A 226 -25.30 -23.90 2.97
N PHE A 227 -24.27 -24.33 3.70
CA PHE A 227 -23.00 -24.73 3.09
C PHE A 227 -23.19 -26.05 2.36
N THR A 228 -22.54 -26.18 1.21
CA THR A 228 -22.51 -27.43 0.42
C THR A 228 -21.11 -28.02 0.37
N GLU A 229 -20.06 -27.20 0.48
CA GLU A 229 -18.66 -27.61 0.44
C GLU A 229 -17.82 -26.76 1.40
N PRO A 230 -16.71 -27.29 1.95
CA PRO A 230 -16.28 -28.71 1.94
C PRO A 230 -17.14 -29.66 2.79
N THR A 231 -18.11 -29.15 3.55
CA THR A 231 -19.03 -29.97 4.34
C THR A 231 -20.41 -29.35 4.30
N ALA A 232 -21.44 -30.18 4.10
CA ALA A 232 -22.82 -29.71 4.08
C ALA A 232 -23.31 -29.38 5.49
N GLY A 233 -24.03 -28.27 5.66
CA GLY A 233 -24.64 -27.89 6.93
C GLY A 233 -24.83 -26.39 7.14
N THR A 234 -24.98 -25.97 8.39
CA THR A 234 -25.12 -24.57 8.81
C THR A 234 -23.79 -23.92 9.19
N SER A 235 -22.70 -24.69 9.15
CA SER A 235 -21.35 -24.19 9.37
C SER A 235 -20.33 -25.03 8.62
N VAL A 236 -19.18 -24.43 8.33
CA VAL A 236 -18.04 -25.11 7.76
C VAL A 236 -16.74 -24.68 8.43
N ASN A 237 -15.87 -25.64 8.71
CA ASN A 237 -14.58 -25.39 9.36
C ASN A 237 -13.48 -25.46 8.30
N LEU A 238 -12.59 -24.48 8.33
CA LEU A 238 -11.52 -24.30 7.35
C LEU A 238 -10.18 -24.19 8.08
N ALA A 239 -9.18 -24.93 7.60
CA ALA A 239 -7.80 -24.73 8.02
C ALA A 239 -7.21 -23.52 7.29
N ILE A 240 -6.34 -22.76 7.95
CA ILE A 240 -5.56 -21.68 7.32
C ILE A 240 -4.18 -22.23 6.97
N ASN A 241 -3.66 -21.86 5.79
CA ASN A 241 -2.31 -22.21 5.37
C ASN A 241 -1.26 -21.80 6.42
N SER A 242 -0.37 -22.73 6.78
CA SER A 242 0.68 -22.48 7.77
C SER A 242 1.91 -21.75 7.20
N ALA A 243 2.11 -21.84 5.88
CA ALA A 243 3.19 -21.20 5.13
C ALA A 243 2.61 -20.50 3.90
N GLY A 244 3.33 -19.49 3.39
CA GLY A 244 2.81 -18.64 2.31
C GLY A 244 1.70 -17.72 2.79
N THR A 245 0.73 -17.39 1.94
CA THR A 245 -0.40 -16.51 2.28
C THR A 245 -1.36 -17.22 3.23
N ALA A 246 -1.83 -16.49 4.25
CA ALA A 246 -2.72 -16.98 5.29
C ALA A 246 -4.19 -17.09 4.83
N ASP A 247 -4.40 -17.70 3.66
CA ASP A 247 -5.71 -18.05 3.12
C ASP A 247 -6.17 -19.41 3.68
N SER A 248 -7.49 -19.64 3.70
CA SER A 248 -8.04 -20.97 3.94
C SER A 248 -7.55 -21.95 2.87
N THR A 249 -7.22 -23.19 3.27
CA THR A 249 -6.67 -24.22 2.38
C THR A 249 -7.62 -24.62 1.25
N VAL A 250 -8.92 -24.39 1.45
CA VAL A 250 -9.98 -24.61 0.47
C VAL A 250 -10.97 -23.44 0.51
N GLN A 251 -11.68 -23.26 -0.60
CA GLN A 251 -12.87 -22.41 -0.66
C GLN A 251 -14.07 -23.15 -0.08
N PHE A 252 -14.97 -22.42 0.58
CA PHE A 252 -16.29 -22.94 0.90
C PHE A 252 -17.30 -22.53 -0.17
N VAL A 253 -18.39 -23.29 -0.26
CA VAL A 253 -19.54 -22.94 -1.09
C VAL A 253 -20.76 -22.82 -0.19
N PHE A 254 -21.35 -21.64 -0.17
CA PHE A 254 -22.65 -21.39 0.45
C PHE A 254 -23.72 -21.25 -0.62
N LYS A 255 -24.84 -21.95 -0.46
CA LYS A 255 -26.00 -21.90 -1.34
C LYS A 255 -27.14 -21.20 -0.62
N ALA A 256 -27.59 -20.08 -1.17
CA ALA A 256 -28.70 -19.30 -0.63
C ALA A 256 -30.05 -20.01 -0.74
N GLN A 257 -31.03 -19.51 0.00
CA GLN A 257 -32.40 -20.03 0.02
C GLN A 257 -33.07 -20.09 -1.37
N SER A 258 -34.10 -20.92 -1.48
CA SER A 258 -35.05 -20.91 -2.60
C SER A 258 -36.41 -20.35 -2.14
N GLY A 259 -37.21 -19.84 -3.07
CA GLY A 259 -38.54 -19.30 -2.74
C GLY A 259 -38.51 -17.85 -2.26
N VAL A 260 -39.26 -17.53 -1.22
CA VAL A 260 -39.39 -16.16 -0.69
C VAL A 260 -38.43 -15.98 0.48
N TRP A 261 -37.41 -15.15 0.31
CA TRP A 261 -36.43 -14.79 1.33
C TRP A 261 -35.88 -13.38 1.04
N ALA A 262 -35.42 -12.70 2.09
CA ALA A 262 -34.85 -11.35 1.98
C ALA A 262 -33.33 -11.41 1.93
N SER A 263 -32.73 -12.05 2.94
CA SER A 263 -31.30 -12.21 3.04
C SER A 263 -30.89 -13.50 3.75
N ASP A 264 -29.65 -13.92 3.50
CA ASP A 264 -28.86 -14.87 4.28
C ASP A 264 -27.65 -14.14 4.87
N THR A 265 -27.19 -14.56 6.04
CA THR A 265 -26.01 -13.97 6.68
C THR A 265 -25.02 -15.03 7.11
N MET A 266 -23.74 -14.73 7.01
CA MET A 266 -22.65 -15.61 7.44
C MET A 266 -21.64 -14.83 8.27
N THR A 267 -21.06 -15.49 9.27
CA THR A 267 -19.96 -14.96 10.07
C THR A 267 -18.77 -15.91 10.03
N ALA A 268 -17.61 -15.40 9.65
CA ALA A 268 -16.33 -16.08 9.80
C ALA A 268 -15.70 -15.68 11.14
N GLN A 269 -15.34 -16.66 11.95
CA GLN A 269 -14.74 -16.47 13.26
C GLN A 269 -13.61 -17.48 13.52
N THR A 270 -12.67 -17.15 14.40
CA THR A 270 -11.63 -18.08 14.83
C THR A 270 -12.27 -19.30 15.50
N LEU A 271 -11.84 -20.49 15.09
CA LEU A 271 -12.18 -21.76 15.74
C LEU A 271 -11.02 -22.26 16.63
N ALA A 272 -9.78 -22.15 16.17
CA ALA A 272 -8.58 -22.47 16.93
C ALA A 272 -7.40 -21.55 16.57
N GLY A 273 -6.49 -21.37 17.53
CA GLY A 273 -5.31 -20.49 17.43
C GLY A 273 -5.57 -19.06 17.93
N THR A 274 -4.84 -18.09 17.39
CA THR A 274 -5.02 -16.66 17.74
C THR A 274 -6.41 -16.16 17.38
N THR A 275 -7.02 -15.40 18.30
CA THR A 275 -8.33 -14.78 18.06
C THR A 275 -8.18 -13.57 17.14
N TYR A 276 -8.96 -13.55 16.06
CA TYR A 276 -8.99 -12.46 15.09
C TYR A 276 -10.36 -11.78 15.12
N THR A 277 -10.42 -10.53 14.67
CA THR A 277 -11.70 -9.85 14.46
C THR A 277 -12.50 -10.58 13.39
N VAL A 278 -13.78 -10.84 13.65
CA VAL A 278 -14.67 -11.57 12.74
C VAL A 278 -14.93 -10.82 11.43
N ALA A 279 -15.28 -11.56 10.38
CA ALA A 279 -15.81 -11.02 9.13
C ALA A 279 -17.27 -11.46 8.93
N THR A 280 -18.08 -10.60 8.33
CA THR A 280 -19.51 -10.89 8.09
C THR A 280 -19.87 -10.73 6.62
N ALA A 281 -20.79 -11.57 6.13
CA ALA A 281 -21.33 -11.46 4.80
C ALA A 281 -22.86 -11.45 4.85
N THR A 282 -23.47 -10.57 4.05
CA THR A 282 -24.91 -10.48 3.86
C THR A 282 -25.22 -10.74 2.40
N LEU A 283 -26.01 -11.77 2.14
CA LEU A 283 -26.43 -12.16 0.80
C LEU A 283 -27.88 -11.74 0.63
N ASN A 284 -28.17 -10.87 -0.33
CA ASN A 284 -29.53 -10.42 -0.61
C ASN A 284 -30.01 -11.03 -1.92
N LYS A 285 -31.30 -11.36 -1.95
CA LYS A 285 -31.93 -11.91 -3.13
C LYS A 285 -31.97 -10.93 -4.30
#